data_AF-A0A927AVC3-F1
#
_entry.id   AF-A0A927AVC3-F1
#
_cell.length_a   1.000
_cell.length_b   1.000
_cell.length_c   1.000
_cell.angle_alpha   90.00
_cell.angle_beta   90.00
_cell.angle_gamma   90.00
#
_symmetry.space_group_name_H-M   'P 1'
#
loop_
_entity.id
_entity.type
_entity.pdbx_description
1 polymer ?
#
loop_
_entity_poly.entity_id
_entity_poly.type
_entity_poly.pdbx_seq_one_letter_code
_entity_poly.pdbx_strand_id
1 'polypeptide(L)' 'MTTAIDKIFWENSRRYGSRRIQEALKEQSLHAGRHRIRRLKQEQGWRAIQPRSRFGDPIRA' A
#
# COMPACT_ATOMS: atom_id res chain seq x y z
N MET A 1 12.94 -2.75 11.41
CA MET A 1 11.93 -1.92 12.10
C MET A 1 10.64 -1.94 11.31
N THR A 2 9.65 -2.72 11.76
CA THR A 2 8.33 -2.83 11.09
C THR A 2 7.51 -1.58 11.40
N THR A 3 7.14 -0.81 10.37
CA THR A 3 6.32 0.40 10.54
C THR A 3 4.84 0.05 10.44
N ALA A 4 3.94 0.90 10.95
CA ALA A 4 2.49 0.73 10.75
C ALA A 4 2.11 0.67 9.25
N ILE A 5 2.88 1.36 8.39
CA ILE A 5 2.72 1.32 6.93
C ILE A 5 3.02 -0.09 6.37
N ASP A 6 4.07 -0.74 6.88
CA ASP A 6 4.47 -2.09 6.49
C ASP A 6 3.36 -3.10 6.80
N LYS A 7 2.87 -3.07 8.05
CA LYS A 7 1.79 -3.93 8.54
C LYS A 7 0.54 -3.81 7.66
N ILE A 8 0.05 -2.59 7.45
CA ILE A 8 -1.13 -2.33 6.61
C ILE A 8 -0.90 -2.81 5.17
N PHE A 9 0.30 -2.63 4.62
CA PHE A 9 0.60 -3.03 3.25
C PHE A 9 0.53 -4.54 3.06
N TRP A 10 1.09 -5.33 3.98
CA TRP A 10 1.08 -6.79 3.91
C TRP A 10 -0.26 -7.42 4.31
N GLU A 11 -0.94 -6.89 5.34
CA GLU A 11 -2.28 -7.34 5.74
C GLU A 11 -3.28 -7.21 4.59
N ASN A 12 -3.11 -6.19 3.73
CA ASN A 12 -3.96 -5.98 2.55
C ASN A 12 -3.44 -6.69 1.29
N SER A 13 -2.58 -7.70 1.46
CA SER A 13 -2.00 -8.52 0.38
C SER A 13 -1.34 -7.66 -0.71
N ARG A 14 -0.68 -6.57 -0.30
CA ARG A 14 -0.02 -5.60 -1.19
C ARG A 14 -0.98 -4.88 -2.16
N ARG A 15 -2.29 -4.95 -1.97
CA ARG A 15 -3.27 -4.26 -2.85
C ARG A 15 -3.34 -2.75 -2.61
N TYR A 16 -2.85 -2.30 -1.46
CA TYR A 16 -3.00 -0.91 -1.05
C TYR A 16 -1.86 -0.03 -1.60
N GLY A 17 -2.25 0.95 -2.40
CA GLY A 17 -1.40 2.08 -2.79
C GLY A 17 -1.30 3.13 -1.67
N SER A 18 -0.49 4.18 -1.88
CA SER A 18 -0.24 5.20 -0.85
C SER A 18 -1.51 5.90 -0.34
N ARG A 19 -2.55 6.01 -1.18
CA ARG A 19 -3.86 6.55 -0.78
C ARG A 19 -4.57 5.63 0.24
N ARG A 20 -4.76 4.35 -0.09
CA ARG A 20 -5.48 3.39 0.78
C ARG A 20 -4.73 3.13 2.08
N ILE A 21 -3.39 3.11 2.04
CA ILE A 21 -2.57 3.04 3.26
C ILE A 21 -2.83 4.27 4.13
N GLN A 22 -2.90 5.47 3.56
CA GLN A 22 -3.18 6.68 4.33
C GLN A 22 -4.56 6.63 5.00
N GLU A 23 -5.59 6.15 4.29
CA GLU A 23 -6.94 5.99 4.84
C GLU A 23 -6.94 5.00 6.01
N ALA A 24 -6.32 3.82 5.84
CA ALA A 24 -6.20 2.82 6.90
C ALA A 24 -5.40 3.32 8.11
N LEU A 25 -4.38 4.15 7.91
CA LEU A 25 -3.66 4.79 9.02
C LEU A 25 -4.57 5.76 9.78
N LYS A 26 -5.37 6.57 9.07
CA LYS A 26 -6.31 7.51 9.71
C LYS A 26 -7.36 6.77 10.54
N GLU A 27 -7.88 5.64 10.05
CA GLU A 27 -8.80 4.78 10.81
C GLU A 27 -8.16 4.27 12.11
N GLN A 28 -6.84 4.07 12.11
CA GLN A 28 -6.06 3.69 13.29
C GLN A 28 -5.57 4.90 14.11
N SER A 29 -6.11 6.11 13.88
CA SER A 29 -5.65 7.37 14.49
C SER A 29 -4.18 7.72 14.23
N LEU A 30 -3.55 7.09 13.24
CA LEU A 30 -2.17 7.32 12.82
C LEU A 30 -2.11 8.29 11.64
N HIS A 31 -1.17 9.22 11.69
CA HIS A 31 -1.03 10.26 10.67
C HIS A 31 0.26 10.09 9.88
N ALA A 32 0.13 9.82 8.58
CA ALA A 32 1.24 9.88 7.64
C ALA A 32 0.83 10.57 6.34
N GLY A 33 1.69 11.46 5.85
CA GLY A 33 1.52 12.08 4.54
C GLY A 33 1.75 11.09 3.40
N ARG A 34 0.98 11.20 2.32
CA ARG A 34 1.11 10.33 1.14
C ARG A 34 2.52 10.32 0.54
N HIS A 35 3.25 11.43 0.62
CA HIS A 35 4.64 11.53 0.17
C HIS A 35 5.58 10.64 0.98
N ARG A 36 5.43 10.59 2.31
CA ARG A 36 6.22 9.71 3.18
C ARG A 36 5.95 8.25 2.86
N ILE A 37 4.68 7.89 2.70
CA ILE A 37 4.27 6.51 2.33
C ILE A 37 4.86 6.12 0.97
N ARG A 38 4.79 7.01 -0.03
CA ARG A 38 5.37 6.78 -1.36
C ARG A 38 6.89 6.58 -1.29
N ARG A 39 7.61 7.45 -0.57
CA ARG A 39 9.07 7.36 -0.42
C ARG A 39 9.46 6.04 0.24
N LEU A 40 8.81 5.69 1.36
CA LEU A 40 9.04 4.43 2.06
C LEU A 40 8.82 3.23 1.13
N LYS A 41 7.73 3.21 0.37
CA LYS A 41 7.47 2.13 -0.61
C LYS A 41 8.56 2.04 -1.69
N GLN A 42 9.13 3.16 -2.13
CA GLN A 42 10.22 3.18 -3.11
C GLN A 42 11.53 2.67 -2.50
N GLU A 43 11.90 3.16 -1.32
CA GLU A 43 13.10 2.73 -0.58
C GLU A 43 13.08 1.24 -0.25
N GLN A 44 11.90 0.70 0.07
CA GLN A 44 11.72 -0.72 0.43
C GLN A 44 11.39 -1.62 -0.77
N GLY A 45 11.30 -1.08 -1.99
CA GLY A 45 10.95 -1.85 -3.20
C GLY A 45 9.52 -2.41 -3.21
N TRP A 46 8.61 -1.85 -2.41
CA TRP A 46 7.23 -2.33 -2.26
C TRP A 46 6.33 -1.91 -3.41
N ARG A 47 6.03 -2.87 -4.29
CA ARG A 47 5.09 -2.69 -5.39
C ARG A 47 3.71 -3.21 -5.03
N ALA A 48 2.70 -2.34 -5.18
CA ALA A 48 1.32 -2.75 -5.00
C ALA A 48 0.93 -3.71 -6.12
N ILE A 49 0.28 -4.82 -5.77
CA ILE A 49 -0.20 -5.80 -6.72
C ILE A 49 -1.67 -5.47 -7.01
N GLN A 50 -1.99 -5.24 -8.28
CA GLN A 50 -3.38 -5.25 -8.71
C GLN A 50 -3.84 -6.71 -8.79
N PRO A 51 -5.02 -7.06 -8.26
CA PRO A 51 -5.57 -8.39 -8.52
C PRO A 51 -5.67 -8.58 -10.03
N ARG A 52 -5.16 -9.69 -10.54
CA ARG A 52 -5.41 -10.09 -11.92
C ARG A 52 -6.92 -10.19 -12.07
N SER A 53 -7.45 -9.70 -13.20
CA SER A 53 -8.86 -9.90 -13.51
C SER A 53 -9.18 -11.40 -13.36
N ARG A 54 -10.39 -11.77 -12.92
CA ARG A 54 -10.80 -13.19 -12.86
C ARG A 54 -10.65 -13.89 -14.22
N PHE A 55 -10.53 -13.11 -15.30
CA PHE A 55 -10.33 -13.55 -16.67
C PHE A 55 -8.86 -13.59 -17.11
N GLY A 56 -7.90 -13.61 -16.18
CA GLY A 56 -6.48 -13.85 -16.48
C GLY A 56 -5.70 -12.63 -16.99
N ASP A 57 -6.38 -11.57 -17.42
CA ASP A 57 -5.70 -10.39 -17.95
C ASP A 57 -5.26 -9.42 -16.85
N PRO A 58 -3.98 -9.00 -16.83
CA PRO A 58 -3.57 -7.85 -16.05
C PRO A 58 -4.19 -6.60 -16.69
N ILE A 59 -5.00 -5.86 -15.92
CA ILE A 59 -5.45 -4.52 -16.31
C ILE A 59 -4.18 -3.68 -16.43
N ARG A 60 -3.73 -3.43 -17.67
CA ARG A 60 -2.56 -2.60 -17.94
C ARG A 60 -2.82 -1.20 -17.39
N ALA A 61 -1.91 -0.71 -16.56
CA ALA A 61 -1.79 0.70 -16.22
C ALA A 61 -1.16 1.46 -17.40
#